data_AF-A0A8T6Q0N9-F1
#
_entry.id   AF-A0A8T6Q0N9-F1
#
_cell.length_a   1.000
_cell.length_b   1.000
_cell.length_c   1.000
_cell.angle_alpha   90.00
_cell.angle_beta   90.00
_cell.angle_gamma   90.00
#
_symmetry.space_group_name_H-M   'P 1'
#
loop_
_entity.id
_entity.type
_entity.pdbx_description
1 polymer ?
#
loop_
_entity_poly.entity_id
_entity_poly.type
_entity_poly.pdbx_seq_one_letter_code
_entity_poly.pdbx_strand_id
1 'polypeptide(L)'
;MTPEIILQRTGVDITSLDQGDDGWHKLRLGVITASEVHNVIAKPRSGSKWPDTKMSYFHTLLAEVCTGVAPEVNAKSLAWGKQYEDDARALFEFIADVTVSETPIIFRDESMRTACSPDGLCSDGNGLELKCPFTSRDFMKFRLGGFDA
;
A
#
# COMPACT_ATOMS: atom_id res chain seq x y z
N MET A 1 11.49 6.94 -14.49
CA MET A 1 11.66 5.97 -13.39
C MET A 1 11.76 4.57 -13.96
N THR A 2 12.88 3.88 -13.72
CA THR A 2 13.16 2.55 -14.28
C THR A 2 13.78 1.64 -13.20
N PRO A 3 13.75 0.31 -13.39
CA PRO A 3 14.41 -0.64 -12.50
C PRO A 3 15.89 -0.32 -12.25
N GLU A 4 16.62 0.15 -13.26
CA GLU A 4 18.05 0.48 -13.14
C GLU A 4 18.28 1.65 -12.18
N ILE A 5 17.42 2.67 -12.20
CA ILE A 5 17.50 3.81 -11.27
C ILE A 5 17.28 3.34 -9.82
N ILE A 6 16.34 2.41 -9.61
CA ILE A 6 16.06 1.84 -8.30
C ILE A 6 17.28 1.07 -7.81
N LEU A 7 17.77 0.13 -8.62
CA LEU A 7 18.94 -0.69 -8.31
C LEU A 7 20.17 0.19 -7.99
N GLN A 8 20.41 1.24 -8.79
CA GLN A 8 21.54 2.14 -8.56
C GLN A 8 21.45 2.89 -7.22
N ARG A 9 20.23 3.27 -6.79
CA ARG A 9 20.03 4.09 -5.58
C ARG A 9 19.91 3.26 -4.31
N THR A 10 19.36 2.06 -4.40
CA THR A 10 19.00 1.26 -3.23
C THR A 10 19.78 -0.04 -3.12
N GLY A 11 20.43 -0.48 -4.21
CA GLY A 11 21.04 -1.81 -4.32
C GLY A 11 20.02 -2.94 -4.39
N VAL A 12 18.74 -2.62 -4.60
CA VAL A 12 17.64 -3.58 -4.65
C VAL A 12 17.15 -3.74 -6.09
N ASP A 13 17.19 -4.96 -6.60
CA ASP A 13 16.56 -5.31 -7.86
C ASP A 13 15.05 -5.46 -7.66
N ILE A 14 14.28 -4.57 -8.27
CA ILE A 14 12.82 -4.56 -8.14
C ILE A 14 12.13 -5.65 -8.97
N THR A 15 12.82 -6.21 -9.97
CA THR A 15 12.21 -7.18 -10.91
C THR A 15 12.07 -8.58 -10.32
N SER A 16 12.71 -8.83 -9.18
CA SER A 16 12.73 -10.11 -8.47
C SER A 16 12.16 -9.99 -7.05
N LEU A 17 11.29 -9.01 -6.79
CA LEU A 17 10.71 -8.77 -5.47
C LEU A 17 9.21 -9.03 -5.46
N ASP A 18 8.79 -9.80 -4.45
CA ASP A 18 7.38 -10.02 -4.15
C ASP A 18 6.90 -9.04 -3.06
N GLN A 19 5.58 -8.82 -3.01
CA GLN A 19 4.96 -7.99 -1.98
C GLN A 19 5.16 -8.61 -0.59
N GLY A 20 5.75 -7.82 0.32
CA GLY A 20 6.03 -8.23 1.70
C GLY A 20 7.43 -8.83 1.91
N ASP A 21 8.28 -8.87 0.90
CA ASP A 21 9.70 -9.23 1.05
C ASP A 21 10.50 -8.14 1.80
N ASP A 22 11.66 -8.52 2.35
CA ASP A 22 12.57 -7.58 3.00
C ASP A 22 13.01 -6.43 2.08
N GLY A 23 13.27 -6.73 0.80
CA GLY A 23 13.61 -5.71 -0.20
C GLY A 23 12.43 -4.77 -0.47
N TRP A 24 11.20 -5.29 -0.48
CA TRP A 24 9.98 -4.50 -0.62
C TRP A 24 9.80 -3.55 0.57
N HIS A 25 10.02 -4.01 1.80
CA HIS A 25 9.99 -3.17 3.00
C HIS A 25 11.05 -2.05 2.94
N LYS A 26 12.28 -2.37 2.50
CA LYS A 26 13.36 -1.38 2.35
C LYS A 26 13.03 -0.29 1.34
N LEU A 27 12.41 -0.64 0.20
CA LEU A 27 12.01 0.33 -0.82
C LEU A 27 10.94 1.31 -0.35
N ARG A 28 10.25 1.04 0.76
CA ARG A 28 9.17 1.87 1.31
C ARG A 28 9.60 2.83 2.43
N LEU A 29 10.82 2.68 2.94
CA LEU A 29 11.33 3.48 4.06
C LEU A 29 11.32 4.98 3.72
N GLY A 30 10.57 5.77 4.48
CA GLY A 30 10.49 7.22 4.29
C GLY A 30 9.72 7.65 3.05
N VAL A 31 9.02 6.73 2.39
CA VAL A 31 8.22 6.96 1.18
C VAL A 31 6.77 7.20 1.57
N ILE A 32 6.13 8.20 0.96
CA ILE A 32 4.68 8.40 1.12
C ILE A 32 3.95 7.32 0.33
N THR A 33 3.32 6.38 1.03
CA THR A 33 2.63 5.23 0.44
C THR A 33 1.11 5.45 0.35
N ALA A 34 0.47 4.84 -0.65
CA ALA A 34 -0.97 4.97 -0.88
C ALA A 34 -1.84 4.67 0.36
N SER A 35 -1.52 3.64 1.14
CA SER A 35 -2.26 3.27 2.37
C SER A 35 -2.23 4.37 3.45
N GLU A 36 -1.19 5.19 3.49
CA GLU A 36 -0.95 6.19 4.53
C GLU A 36 -1.17 7.63 4.07
N VAL A 37 -1.42 7.86 2.77
CA VAL A 37 -1.58 9.22 2.21
C VAL A 37 -2.76 9.98 2.83
N HIS A 38 -3.74 9.25 3.37
CA HIS A 38 -4.87 9.82 4.12
C HIS A 38 -4.40 10.69 5.31
N ASN A 39 -3.26 10.37 5.92
CA ASN A 39 -2.63 11.19 6.98
C ASN A 39 -2.04 12.50 6.42
N VAL A 40 -1.46 12.46 5.22
CA VAL A 40 -0.84 13.63 4.57
C VAL A 40 -1.89 14.67 4.18
N ILE A 41 -3.03 14.23 3.68
CA ILE A 41 -4.13 15.11 3.23
C ILE A 41 -5.11 15.48 4.36
N ALA A 42 -4.92 14.94 5.56
CA ALA A 42 -5.77 15.24 6.71
C ALA A 42 -5.81 16.74 7.00
N LYS A 43 -7.01 17.27 7.23
CA LYS A 43 -7.27 18.68 7.53
C LYS A 43 -7.69 18.85 8.99
N PRO A 44 -7.30 19.95 9.64
CA PRO A 44 -7.82 20.26 10.97
C PRO A 44 -9.31 20.60 10.89
N ARG A 45 -10.03 20.40 12.00
CA ARG A 45 -11.43 20.80 12.14
C ARG A 45 -11.60 22.33 12.09
N SER A 46 -10.61 23.08 12.56
CA SER A 46 -10.57 24.54 12.53
C SER A 46 -9.12 25.05 12.53
N GLY A 47 -8.91 26.25 12.00
CA GLY A 47 -7.58 26.87 11.91
C GLY A 47 -6.68 26.24 10.84
N SER A 48 -5.37 26.51 10.95
CA SER A 48 -4.34 26.14 9.96
C SER A 48 -3.30 25.14 10.45
N LYS A 49 -3.33 24.76 11.74
CA LYS A 49 -2.38 23.81 12.31
C LYS A 49 -2.61 22.41 11.73
N TRP A 50 -1.52 21.67 11.49
CA TRP A 50 -1.64 20.27 11.08
C TRP A 50 -2.30 19.42 12.19
N PRO A 51 -3.20 18.50 11.83
CA PRO A 51 -3.80 17.58 12.79
C PRO A 51 -2.75 16.58 13.31
N ASP A 52 -3.02 16.01 14.48
CA ASP A 52 -2.09 15.09 15.15
C ASP A 52 -1.79 13.85 14.31
N THR A 53 -2.75 13.35 13.51
CA THR A 53 -2.53 12.24 12.57
C THR A 53 -1.46 12.55 11.52
N LYS A 54 -1.49 13.77 10.97
CA LYS A 54 -0.49 14.24 10.00
C LYS A 54 0.88 14.42 10.64
N MET A 55 0.93 15.00 11.85
CA MET A 55 2.19 15.15 12.60
C MET A 55 2.79 13.80 13.00
N SER A 56 1.95 12.84 13.40
CA SER A 56 2.37 11.48 13.73
C SER A 56 3.03 10.80 12.53
N TYR A 57 2.35 10.79 11.38
CA TYR A 57 2.91 10.19 10.16
C TYR A 57 4.17 10.92 9.66
N PHE A 58 4.24 12.24 9.81
CA PHE A 58 5.45 13.01 9.52
C PHE A 58 6.65 12.52 10.35
N HIS A 59 6.48 12.33 11.66
CA HIS A 59 7.55 11.80 12.52
C HIS A 59 7.88 10.35 12.18
N THR A 60 6.90 9.51 11.83
CA THR A 60 7.13 8.12 11.39
C THR A 60 8.05 8.08 10.17
N LEU A 61 7.74 8.83 9.10
CA LEU A 61 8.56 8.84 7.89
C LEU A 61 9.98 9.35 8.15
N LEU A 62 10.14 10.40 8.98
CA LEU A 62 11.47 10.88 9.35
C LEU A 62 12.25 9.85 10.16
N ALA A 63 11.58 9.13 11.07
CA ALA A 63 12.21 8.08 11.85
C ALA A 63 12.72 6.96 10.93
N GLU A 64 11.91 6.47 10.00
CA GLU A 64 12.32 5.44 9.03
C GLU A 64 13.55 5.83 8.22
N VAL A 65 13.64 7.10 7.79
CA VAL A 65 14.82 7.63 7.08
C VAL A 65 16.05 7.63 7.97
N CYS A 66 15.90 8.10 9.22
CA CYS A 66 17.03 8.24 10.14
C CYS A 66 17.52 6.90 10.71
N THR A 67 16.65 5.92 10.86
CA THR A 67 16.97 4.61 11.47
C THR A 67 17.25 3.53 10.43
N GLY A 68 16.78 3.70 9.19
CA GLY A 68 16.85 2.67 8.15
C GLY A 68 15.96 1.45 8.41
N VAL A 69 15.01 1.56 9.36
CA VAL A 69 14.08 0.48 9.72
C VAL A 69 12.68 1.01 9.95
N ALA A 70 11.68 0.25 9.53
CA ALA A 70 10.28 0.43 9.90
C ALA A 70 9.91 -0.69 10.90
N PRO A 71 9.20 -0.37 12.00
CA PRO A 71 8.75 -1.40 12.92
C PRO A 71 7.76 -2.32 12.21
N GLU A 72 7.98 -3.64 12.32
CA GLU A 72 7.06 -4.61 11.77
C GLU A 72 5.74 -4.58 12.56
N VAL A 73 4.65 -4.26 11.87
CA VAL A 73 3.31 -4.32 12.46
C VAL A 73 2.82 -5.75 12.30
N ASN A 74 3.12 -6.61 13.28
CA ASN A 74 2.61 -7.98 13.31
C ASN A 74 1.13 -8.01 13.74
N ALA A 75 0.24 -7.63 12.82
CA ALA A 75 -1.19 -7.63 13.05
C ALA A 75 -1.86 -8.86 12.43
N LYS A 76 -2.80 -9.47 13.17
CA LYS A 76 -3.63 -10.59 12.67
C LYS A 76 -4.32 -10.27 11.34
N SER A 77 -4.65 -8.99 11.11
CA SER A 77 -5.26 -8.51 9.87
C SER A 77 -4.33 -8.60 8.66
N LEU A 78 -3.03 -8.36 8.83
CA LEU A 78 -2.07 -8.45 7.74
C LEU A 78 -1.80 -9.91 7.38
N ALA A 79 -1.66 -10.79 8.39
CA ALA A 79 -1.55 -12.22 8.17
C ALA A 79 -2.79 -12.79 7.45
N TRP A 80 -3.99 -12.37 7.87
CA TRP A 80 -5.24 -12.73 7.20
C TRP A 80 -5.29 -12.23 5.75
N GLY A 81 -4.88 -10.98 5.50
CA GLY A 81 -4.77 -10.43 4.15
C GLY A 81 -3.90 -11.30 3.26
N LYS A 82 -2.66 -11.56 3.69
CA LYS A 82 -1.69 -12.39 2.96
C LYS A 82 -2.19 -13.82 2.71
N GLN A 83 -2.92 -14.40 3.66
CA GLN A 83 -3.44 -15.76 3.52
C GLN A 83 -4.50 -15.90 2.41
N TYR A 84 -5.32 -14.87 2.20
CA TYR A 84 -6.49 -14.94 1.30
C TYR A 84 -6.39 -14.06 0.06
N GLU A 85 -5.24 -13.42 -0.18
CA GLU A 85 -5.05 -12.52 -1.31
C GLU A 85 -5.21 -13.24 -2.66
N ASP A 86 -4.60 -14.41 -2.81
CA ASP A 86 -4.67 -15.23 -4.02
C ASP A 86 -6.10 -15.70 -4.32
N ASP A 87 -6.81 -16.15 -3.28
CA ASP A 87 -8.22 -16.56 -3.41
C ASP A 87 -9.12 -15.38 -3.81
N ALA A 88 -8.87 -14.20 -3.22
CA ALA A 88 -9.62 -12.99 -3.54
C ALA A 88 -9.35 -12.52 -4.98
N ARG A 89 -8.10 -12.63 -5.44
CA ARG A 89 -7.68 -12.31 -6.82
C ARG A 89 -8.34 -13.26 -7.81
N ALA A 90 -8.27 -14.57 -7.59
CA ALA A 90 -8.87 -15.57 -8.48
C ALA A 90 -10.40 -15.39 -8.58
N LEU A 91 -11.07 -15.08 -7.46
CA LEU A 91 -12.51 -14.79 -7.48
C LEU A 91 -12.82 -13.48 -8.23
N PHE A 92 -11.99 -12.45 -8.05
CA PHE A 92 -12.14 -11.19 -8.78
C PHE A 92 -11.98 -11.39 -10.29
N GLU A 93 -10.91 -12.08 -10.72
CA GLU A 93 -10.66 -12.39 -12.14
C GLU A 93 -11.84 -13.12 -12.78
N PHE A 94 -12.38 -14.14 -12.08
CA PHE A 94 -13.53 -14.90 -12.56
C PHE A 94 -14.80 -14.04 -12.69
N ILE A 95 -15.08 -13.17 -11.71
CA ILE A 95 -16.30 -12.35 -11.71
C ILE A 95 -16.19 -11.17 -12.70
N ALA A 96 -15.03 -10.53 -12.76
CA ALA A 96 -14.80 -9.33 -13.54
C ALA A 96 -14.41 -9.63 -15.00
N ASP A 97 -14.10 -10.89 -15.33
CA ASP A 97 -13.68 -11.33 -16.67
C ASP A 97 -12.45 -10.56 -17.17
N VAL A 98 -11.46 -10.38 -16.28
CA VAL A 98 -10.16 -9.76 -16.56
C VAL A 98 -9.05 -10.60 -15.98
N THR A 99 -7.85 -10.52 -16.55
CA THR A 99 -6.65 -11.10 -15.93
C THR A 99 -5.92 -10.04 -15.12
N VAL A 100 -5.32 -10.43 -14.01
CA VAL A 100 -4.58 -9.56 -13.10
C VAL A 100 -3.11 -9.99 -13.07
N SER A 101 -2.22 -9.08 -13.45
CA SER A 101 -0.78 -9.25 -13.24
C SER A 101 -0.35 -8.61 -11.92
N GLU A 102 0.40 -9.34 -11.11
CA GLU A 102 1.10 -8.76 -9.96
C GLU A 102 2.16 -7.75 -10.42
N THR A 103 2.43 -6.75 -9.60
CA THR A 103 3.40 -5.70 -9.88
C THR A 103 4.17 -5.37 -8.60
N PRO A 104 5.48 -5.10 -8.69
CA PRO A 104 6.21 -4.57 -7.55
C PRO A 104 5.77 -3.14 -7.24
N ILE A 105 6.38 -2.54 -6.21
CA ILE A 105 6.15 -1.14 -5.84
C ILE A 105 6.38 -0.18 -7.03
N ILE A 106 5.43 0.72 -7.26
CA ILE A 106 5.47 1.71 -8.33
C ILE A 106 5.73 3.08 -7.73
N PHE A 107 6.88 3.67 -8.05
CA PHE A 107 7.19 5.06 -7.71
C PHE A 107 6.60 6.00 -8.76
N ARG A 108 6.02 7.11 -8.29
CA ARG A 108 5.44 8.14 -9.18
C ARG A 108 6.48 8.77 -10.10
N ASP A 109 7.67 9.03 -9.57
CA ASP A 109 8.75 9.74 -10.25
C ASP A 109 10.12 9.36 -9.66
N GLU A 110 11.18 9.88 -10.27
CA GLU A 110 12.57 9.57 -9.92
C GLU A 110 13.00 10.13 -8.56
N SER A 111 12.18 10.94 -7.88
CA SER A 111 12.48 11.38 -6.50
C SER A 111 12.34 10.23 -5.50
N MET A 112 11.60 9.17 -5.86
CA MET A 112 11.26 8.04 -4.99
C MET A 112 10.53 8.45 -3.70
N ARG A 113 9.90 9.63 -3.66
CA ARG A 113 9.23 10.14 -2.45
C ARG A 113 7.78 9.71 -2.31
N THR A 114 7.16 9.25 -3.39
CA THR A 114 5.76 8.79 -3.41
C THR A 114 5.64 7.50 -4.21
N ALA A 115 4.90 6.53 -3.66
CA ALA A 115 4.72 5.23 -4.29
C ALA A 115 3.40 4.56 -3.90
N CYS A 116 2.99 3.57 -4.70
CA CYS A 116 1.97 2.60 -4.34
C CYS A 116 2.46 1.18 -4.64
N SER A 117 1.87 0.18 -3.98
CA SER A 117 2.04 -1.23 -4.32
C SER A 117 0.64 -1.75 -4.62
N PRO A 118 0.16 -1.59 -5.87
CA PRO A 118 -1.15 -2.12 -6.26
C PRO A 118 -1.19 -3.61 -6.01
N ASP A 119 -2.33 -4.12 -5.51
CA ASP A 119 -2.49 -5.56 -5.35
C ASP A 119 -2.48 -6.25 -6.71
N GLY A 120 -2.82 -5.54 -7.81
CA GLY A 120 -2.52 -5.98 -9.18
C GLY A 120 -2.80 -4.93 -10.25
N LEU A 121 -2.44 -5.25 -11.49
CA LEU A 121 -2.78 -4.48 -12.70
C LEU A 121 -3.67 -5.35 -13.60
N CYS A 122 -4.82 -4.84 -13.99
CA CYS A 122 -5.81 -5.56 -14.78
C CYS A 122 -5.53 -5.42 -16.28
N SER A 123 -5.91 -6.43 -17.07
CA SER A 123 -5.77 -6.44 -18.54
C SER A 123 -6.56 -5.35 -19.27
N ASP A 124 -7.54 -4.75 -18.61
CA ASP A 124 -8.33 -3.62 -19.13
C ASP A 124 -7.66 -2.25 -18.90
N GLY A 125 -6.47 -2.23 -18.31
CA GLY A 125 -5.70 -1.03 -18.01
C GLY A 125 -5.99 -0.39 -16.65
N ASN A 126 -6.88 -0.97 -15.84
CA ASN A 126 -7.15 -0.49 -14.49
C ASN A 126 -6.16 -1.05 -13.46
N GLY A 127 -5.98 -0.32 -12.35
CA GLY A 127 -5.30 -0.84 -11.16
C GLY A 127 -6.29 -1.55 -10.23
N LEU A 128 -5.77 -2.48 -9.43
CA LEU A 128 -6.55 -3.27 -8.48
C LEU A 128 -6.06 -3.04 -7.04
N GLU A 129 -7.03 -2.85 -6.14
CA GLU A 129 -6.85 -2.89 -4.68
C GLU A 129 -7.77 -3.99 -4.14
N LEU A 130 -7.18 -5.03 -3.56
CA LEU A 130 -7.86 -6.12 -2.88
C LEU A 130 -7.79 -5.91 -1.37
N LYS A 131 -8.90 -6.22 -0.70
CA LYS A 131 -8.97 -6.20 0.75
C LYS A 131 -9.68 -7.47 1.20
N CYS A 132 -9.03 -8.18 2.11
CA CYS A 132 -9.63 -9.27 2.88
C CYS A 132 -9.80 -8.76 4.32
N PRO A 133 -10.92 -8.09 4.67
CA PRO A 133 -11.07 -7.50 6.00
C PRO A 133 -11.09 -8.59 7.06
N PHE A 134 -10.27 -8.42 8.11
CA PHE A 134 -10.19 -9.39 9.21
C PHE A 134 -11.52 -9.57 9.94
N THR A 135 -12.36 -8.52 9.98
CA THR A 135 -13.70 -8.62 10.55
C THR A 135 -14.74 -8.64 9.43
N SER A 136 -15.62 -9.65 9.45
CA SER A 136 -16.73 -9.75 8.49
C SER A 136 -17.67 -8.54 8.55
N ARG A 137 -17.71 -7.84 9.70
CA ARG A 137 -18.43 -6.57 9.85
C ARG A 137 -17.98 -5.54 8.80
N ASP A 138 -16.67 -5.38 8.61
CA ASP A 138 -16.13 -4.37 7.70
C ASP A 138 -16.41 -4.75 6.23
N PHE A 139 -16.38 -6.05 5.91
CA PHE A 139 -16.86 -6.54 4.61
C PHE A 139 -18.35 -6.22 4.40
N MET A 140 -19.20 -6.47 5.39
CA MET A 140 -20.63 -6.17 5.28
C MET A 140 -20.90 -4.67 5.12
N LYS A 141 -20.16 -3.81 5.83
CA LYS A 141 -20.25 -2.35 5.67
C LYS A 141 -19.98 -1.92 4.23
N PHE A 142 -18.92 -2.47 3.61
CA PHE A 142 -18.61 -2.21 2.21
C PHE A 142 -19.70 -2.78 1.28
N ARG A 143 -20.08 -4.05 1.49
CA ARG A 143 -21.03 -4.76 0.61
C ARG A 143 -22.42 -4.13 0.57
N LEU A 144 -22.85 -3.51 1.67
CA LEU A 144 -24.13 -2.82 1.78
C LEU A 144 -24.10 -1.39 1.20
N GLY A 145 -22.95 -0.88 0.77
CA GLY A 145 -22.85 0.41 0.07
C GLY A 145 -23.25 1.62 0.91
N GLY A 146 -23.10 1.56 2.24
CA GLY A 146 -23.54 2.63 3.14
C GLY A 146 -25.05 2.68 3.38
N PHE A 147 -25.75 1.56 3.17
CA PHE A 147 -27.11 1.40 3.68
C PHE A 147 -27.11 1.51 5.21
N ASP A 148 -27.62 2.62 5.73
CA ASP A 148 -27.90 2.80 7.15
C ASP A 148 -29.30 2.21 7.41
N ALA A 149 -29.34 1.05 8.07
CA ALA A 149 -30.57 0.39 8.50
C ALA A 149 -31.21 1.09 9.70
#